data_AF-A0A7R9HM14-F1
#
_entry.id   AF-A0A7R9HM14-F1
#
_cell.length_a   1.000
_cell.length_b   1.000
_cell.length_c   1.000
_cell.angle_alpha   90.00
_cell.angle_beta   90.00
_cell.angle_gamma   90.00
#
_symmetry.space_group_name_H-M   'P 1'
#
loop_
_entity.id
_entity.type
_entity.pdbx_description
1 polymer ?
#
loop_
_entity_poly.entity_id
_entity_poly.type
_entity_poly.pdbx_seq_one_letter_code
_entity_poly.pdbx_strand_id
1 'polypeptide(L)'
;MVVLVGCPKSGRSTFLKLIHRLYDVQSGTIYLNKTNIRHVNALQLRDKIGFVQQNTFLFGPTISDAICCGRIDVMPLDVMQAAVSADAHNLIVAMPKQYQTPLSHFLSQEKLKQRLAVARALVFKPQLVMLDNATSSLTDEEEIKLHQSIIRSEPHRILIIVSPRISTMKMATNILYLVKGVVIEKGTYEELMGKKGKFFNMIEHVTTVYGHDKNTDIIDDFQPSIHLQPHNNHQKSSTQKKWADQNKDEPHFSNGTVYISRLPTSGHQLDDPTLNYFERPTKILPWTKVLRMNSKEWPYLLTGCIAATINGVSLIAYGILFGECIIVSVLWEYREVYNRFTLFINIFLIAGVISGIGVIVQGYAVSVASSKLVQRLRTKTFSAILRQNFEWFSAPENNLESLLELLRTDTVNVHMAAGPRLVSATQTTCIVLGCVFLAISYNYILGLVVIVFMPSILLGSIILRRLLGEDKISEGIELNMIKILLGEVLNEIEVVIGLNVQEMVLDQHMAAYLEENLIHKHSATIRLLGGLISDLSKLLIDNTAPFGLYLFDYHIDQIVTKHFPVTFKCEL
;
A
#
# COMPACT_ATOMS: atom_id res chain seq x y z
N MET A 1 5.51 34.22 26.87
CA MET A 1 5.24 32.77 26.86
C MET A 1 3.92 32.51 27.58
N VAL A 2 2.94 31.92 26.92
CA VAL A 2 1.63 31.58 27.51
C VAL A 2 1.54 30.07 27.70
N VAL A 3 1.08 29.61 28.86
CA VAL A 3 0.91 28.19 29.13
C VAL A 3 -0.57 27.85 29.34
N LEU A 4 -1.04 26.79 28.66
CA LEU A 4 -2.39 26.27 28.74
C LEU A 4 -2.41 25.06 29.68
N VAL A 5 -3.16 25.15 30.77
CA VAL A 5 -3.25 24.12 31.81
C VAL A 5 -4.70 23.74 32.03
N GLY A 6 -4.99 22.48 32.34
CA GLY A 6 -6.36 22.01 32.56
C GLY A 6 -6.43 20.50 32.67
N CYS A 7 -7.56 20.00 33.18
CA CYS A 7 -7.85 18.56 33.25
C CYS A 7 -7.86 17.93 31.84
N PRO A 8 -7.78 16.59 31.71
CA PRO A 8 -8.00 15.92 30.43
C PRO A 8 -9.34 16.36 29.82
N LYS A 9 -9.39 16.47 28.49
CA LYS A 9 -10.61 16.89 27.76
C LYS A 9 -11.09 18.32 28.09
N SER A 10 -10.22 19.18 28.63
CA SER A 10 -10.51 20.60 28.86
C SER A 10 -10.51 21.47 27.59
N GLY A 11 -10.07 20.93 26.44
CA GLY A 11 -10.04 21.64 25.16
C GLY A 11 -8.70 22.30 24.80
N ARG A 12 -7.60 21.97 25.49
CA ARG A 12 -6.24 22.53 25.28
C ARG A 12 -5.73 22.32 23.85
N SER A 13 -5.68 21.09 23.37
CA SER A 13 -5.26 20.78 21.99
C SER A 13 -6.23 21.36 20.96
N THR A 14 -7.55 21.33 21.25
CA THR A 14 -8.57 21.94 20.39
C THR A 14 -8.33 23.45 20.22
N PHE A 15 -7.95 24.15 21.28
CA PHE A 15 -7.61 25.57 21.23
C PHE A 15 -6.46 25.84 20.25
N LEU A 16 -5.38 25.03 20.29
CA LEU A 16 -4.27 25.14 19.34
C LEU A 16 -4.71 24.85 17.90
N LYS A 17 -5.50 23.79 17.69
CA LYS A 17 -6.01 23.41 16.35
C LYS A 17 -6.90 24.49 15.73
N LEU A 18 -7.68 25.23 16.54
CA LEU A 18 -8.49 26.36 16.09
C LEU A 18 -7.63 27.59 15.74
N ILE A 19 -6.60 27.90 16.53
CA ILE A 19 -5.63 28.97 16.19
C ILE A 19 -4.89 28.65 14.91
N HIS A 20 -4.54 27.38 14.71
CA HIS A 20 -3.89 26.91 13.49
C HIS A 20 -4.83 26.83 12.27
N ARG A 21 -6.13 27.10 12.48
CA ARG A 21 -7.20 26.99 11.48
C ARG A 21 -7.15 25.63 10.76
N LEU A 22 -6.99 24.56 11.53
CA LEU A 22 -7.29 23.21 11.08
C LEU A 22 -8.81 22.95 11.12
N TYR A 23 -9.51 23.64 12.01
CA TYR A 23 -10.97 23.65 12.12
C TYR A 23 -11.45 25.09 12.24
N ASP A 24 -12.65 25.37 11.72
CA ASP A 24 -13.33 26.64 11.97
C ASP A 24 -14.20 26.55 13.23
N VAL A 25 -14.36 27.68 13.93
CA VAL A 25 -15.25 27.78 15.10
C VAL A 25 -16.71 27.64 14.67
N GLN A 26 -17.54 26.95 15.45
CA GLN A 26 -18.99 26.85 15.20
C GLN A 26 -19.73 28.13 15.59
N SER A 27 -19.34 28.73 16.73
CA SER A 27 -19.86 30.01 17.22
C SER A 27 -18.72 30.87 17.78
N GLY A 28 -18.91 32.19 17.81
CA GLY A 28 -17.88 33.16 18.18
C GLY A 28 -16.90 33.47 17.05
N THR A 29 -15.83 34.20 17.38
CA THR A 29 -14.86 34.73 16.42
C THR A 29 -13.46 34.77 17.02
N ILE A 30 -12.45 34.38 16.24
CA ILE A 30 -11.04 34.50 16.60
C ILE A 30 -10.42 35.63 15.77
N TYR A 31 -9.73 36.56 16.45
CA TYR A 31 -9.07 37.69 15.81
C TYR A 31 -7.55 37.56 15.91
N LEU A 32 -6.86 37.72 14.78
CA LEU A 32 -5.41 37.88 14.69
C LEU A 32 -5.10 39.32 14.29
N ASN A 33 -4.45 40.09 15.16
CA ASN A 33 -4.18 41.52 14.97
C ASN A 33 -5.41 42.34 14.50
N LYS A 34 -6.59 42.05 15.09
CA LYS A 34 -7.91 42.65 14.78
C LYS A 34 -8.61 42.14 13.50
N THR A 35 -7.98 41.27 12.72
CA THR A 35 -8.61 40.62 11.56
C THR A 35 -9.19 39.27 11.96
N ASN A 36 -10.42 38.97 11.55
CA ASN A 36 -11.01 37.66 11.80
C ASN A 36 -10.21 36.58 11.04
N ILE A 37 -9.80 35.52 11.74
CA ILE A 37 -8.97 34.44 11.20
C ILE A 37 -9.57 33.77 9.95
N ARG A 38 -10.90 33.77 9.81
CA ARG A 38 -11.61 33.22 8.65
C ARG A 38 -11.30 33.95 7.34
N HIS A 39 -10.98 35.24 7.41
CA HIS A 39 -10.66 36.08 6.24
C HIS A 39 -9.17 36.09 5.88
N VAL A 40 -8.32 35.50 6.72
CA VAL A 40 -6.88 35.38 6.44
C VAL A 40 -6.65 34.19 5.51
N ASN A 41 -5.67 34.22 4.61
CA ASN A 41 -5.31 33.03 3.84
C ASN A 41 -4.70 31.96 4.76
N ALA A 42 -5.20 30.72 4.72
CA ALA A 42 -4.75 29.66 5.61
C ALA A 42 -3.28 29.26 5.41
N LEU A 43 -2.77 29.27 4.17
CA LEU A 43 -1.36 28.96 3.86
C LEU A 43 -0.44 30.02 4.48
N GLN A 44 -0.75 31.29 4.23
CA GLN A 44 0.01 32.43 4.79
C GLN A 44 -0.05 32.51 6.32
N LEU A 45 -1.16 32.05 6.91
CA LEU A 45 -1.30 31.95 8.37
C LEU A 45 -0.35 30.89 8.91
N ARG A 46 -0.34 29.68 8.31
CA ARG A 46 0.47 28.55 8.76
C ARG A 46 1.96 28.78 8.56
N ASP A 47 2.38 29.49 7.52
CA ASP A 47 3.79 29.86 7.33
C ASP A 47 4.34 30.75 8.47
N LYS A 48 3.46 31.46 9.20
CA LYS A 48 3.84 32.28 10.37
C LYS A 48 3.78 31.53 11.70
N ILE A 49 3.31 30.27 11.69
CA ILE A 49 3.06 29.47 12.87
C ILE A 49 3.93 28.21 12.83
N GLY A 50 4.81 28.05 13.83
CA GLY A 50 5.48 26.78 14.08
C GLY A 50 4.60 25.93 15.00
N PHE A 51 4.16 24.76 14.54
CA PHE A 51 3.31 23.88 15.33
C PHE A 51 3.98 22.51 15.55
N VAL A 52 3.99 22.05 16.79
CA VAL A 52 4.47 20.71 17.16
C VAL A 52 3.38 19.99 17.93
N GLN A 53 2.92 18.86 17.39
CA GLN A 53 1.93 17.99 17.99
C GLN A 53 2.56 17.04 19.02
N GLN A 54 1.74 16.50 19.92
CA GLN A 54 2.13 15.48 20.89
C GLN A 54 2.71 14.25 20.19
N ASN A 55 1.99 13.72 19.19
CA ASN A 55 2.53 12.68 18.32
C ASN A 55 3.42 13.35 17.27
N THR A 56 4.72 13.19 17.46
CA THR A 56 5.70 13.77 16.56
C THR A 56 5.90 12.84 15.37
N PHE A 57 5.56 13.32 14.17
CA PHE A 57 5.93 12.69 12.91
C PHE A 57 7.06 13.49 12.24
N LEU A 58 8.05 12.84 11.62
CA LEU A 58 9.18 13.47 10.91
C LEU A 58 9.25 12.92 9.48
N PHE A 59 9.50 13.79 8.50
CA PHE A 59 9.58 13.41 7.08
C PHE A 59 11.04 13.37 6.62
N GLY A 60 11.34 12.60 5.58
CA GLY A 60 12.62 12.70 4.86
C GLY A 60 13.69 11.69 5.28
N PRO A 61 14.73 11.52 4.45
CA PRO A 61 15.70 10.44 4.57
C PRO A 61 16.77 10.73 5.62
N THR A 62 17.13 12.01 5.81
CA THR A 62 18.18 12.46 6.74
C THR A 62 17.64 13.38 7.83
N ILE A 63 18.43 13.60 8.89
CA ILE A 63 18.12 14.58 9.93
C ILE A 63 17.93 15.99 9.32
N SER A 64 18.76 16.36 8.34
CA SER A 64 18.63 17.65 7.66
C SER A 64 17.28 17.80 6.97
N ASP A 65 16.85 16.78 6.24
CA ASP A 65 15.58 16.81 5.51
C ASP A 65 14.37 16.83 6.46
N ALA A 66 14.50 16.17 7.62
CA ALA A 66 13.49 16.20 8.67
C ALA A 66 13.27 17.58 9.27
N ILE A 67 14.34 18.37 9.41
CA ILE A 67 14.25 19.75 9.88
C ILE A 67 13.71 20.66 8.78
N CYS A 68 14.16 20.50 7.54
CA CYS A 68 13.72 21.32 6.39
C CYS A 68 12.33 20.96 5.86
N CYS A 69 11.72 19.85 6.31
CA CYS A 69 10.55 19.25 5.67
C CYS A 69 10.74 19.00 4.17
N GLY A 70 11.96 18.67 3.71
CA GLY A 70 12.27 18.45 2.30
C GLY A 70 12.31 19.69 1.39
N ARG A 71 12.04 20.89 1.93
CA ARG A 71 12.16 22.17 1.23
C ARG A 71 13.62 22.49 0.89
N ILE A 72 13.90 22.80 -0.38
CA ILE A 72 15.27 22.99 -0.94
C ILE A 72 15.79 24.41 -0.67
N ASP A 73 14.89 25.35 -0.44
CA ASP A 73 15.13 26.78 -0.21
C ASP A 73 15.74 27.09 1.16
N VAL A 74 15.80 26.12 2.06
CA VAL A 74 16.36 26.30 3.41
C VAL A 74 17.88 26.19 3.38
N MET A 75 18.58 27.24 3.84
CA MET A 75 20.04 27.20 3.94
C MET A 75 20.50 26.25 5.06
N PRO A 76 21.60 25.49 4.87
CA PRO A 76 22.15 24.61 5.92
C PRO A 76 22.43 25.34 7.24
N LEU A 77 22.79 26.62 7.17
CA LEU A 77 23.01 27.45 8.36
C LEU A 77 21.73 27.64 9.18
N ASP A 78 20.58 27.84 8.54
CA ASP A 78 19.30 27.98 9.23
C ASP A 78 18.89 26.67 9.91
N VAL A 79 19.18 25.52 9.26
CA VAL A 79 18.99 24.18 9.85
C VAL A 79 19.82 24.02 11.11
N MET A 80 21.09 24.43 11.06
CA MET A 80 21.97 24.38 12.22
C MET A 80 21.48 25.30 13.34
N GLN A 81 21.10 26.54 13.02
CA GLN A 81 20.59 27.50 14.01
C GLN A 81 19.29 27.01 14.66
N ALA A 82 18.39 26.40 13.88
CA ALA A 82 17.17 25.80 14.40
C ALA A 82 17.46 24.62 15.33
N ALA A 83 18.41 23.76 14.96
CA ALA A 83 18.86 22.65 15.80
C ALA A 83 19.54 23.11 17.10
N VAL A 84 20.28 24.22 17.08
CA VAL A 84 20.84 24.84 18.31
C VAL A 84 19.72 25.38 19.19
N SER A 85 18.75 26.07 18.60
CA SER A 85 17.58 26.62 19.31
C SER A 85 16.74 25.51 19.96
N ALA A 86 16.72 24.32 19.35
CA ALA A 86 16.03 23.14 19.86
C ALA A 86 16.89 22.22 20.76
N ASP A 87 18.09 22.65 21.17
CA ASP A 87 19.05 21.85 21.96
C ASP A 87 19.38 20.48 21.33
N ALA A 88 19.30 20.36 20.00
CA ALA A 88 19.58 19.12 19.26
C ALA A 88 21.00 19.11 18.67
N HIS A 89 21.59 20.27 18.41
CA HIS A 89 22.85 20.40 17.64
C HIS A 89 23.99 19.55 18.20
N ASN A 90 24.27 19.61 19.51
CA ASN A 90 25.37 18.87 20.12
C ASN A 90 25.19 17.35 20.00
N LEU A 91 23.95 16.87 20.04
CA LEU A 91 23.64 15.45 19.84
C LEU A 91 23.87 15.02 18.40
N ILE A 92 23.50 15.87 17.43
CA ILE A 92 23.68 15.61 15.99
C ILE A 92 25.17 15.61 15.64
N VAL A 93 25.95 16.58 16.11
CA VAL A 93 27.39 16.69 15.81
C VAL A 93 28.20 15.53 16.38
N ALA A 94 27.76 14.93 17.49
CA ALA A 94 28.38 13.73 18.05
C ALA A 94 28.22 12.47 17.16
N MET A 95 27.36 12.52 16.14
CA MET A 95 27.11 11.39 15.25
C MET A 95 28.13 11.31 14.10
N PRO A 96 28.45 10.10 13.60
CA PRO A 96 29.45 9.92 12.53
C PRO A 96 29.12 10.67 11.23
N LYS A 97 27.83 10.71 10.86
CA LYS A 97 27.33 11.38 9.64
C LYS A 97 26.65 12.73 9.91
N GLN A 98 26.64 13.19 11.16
CA GLN A 98 26.05 14.46 11.59
C GLN A 98 24.63 14.68 11.01
N TYR A 99 24.39 15.80 10.31
CA TYR A 99 23.08 16.12 9.70
C TYR A 99 22.68 15.19 8.54
N GLN A 100 23.65 14.50 7.94
CA GLN A 100 23.42 13.50 6.88
C GLN A 100 23.14 12.11 7.45
N THR A 101 23.01 11.98 8.77
CA THR A 101 22.68 10.69 9.37
C THR A 101 21.26 10.29 8.98
N PRO A 102 21.03 9.05 8.54
CA PRO A 102 19.70 8.58 8.16
C PRO A 102 18.72 8.64 9.34
N LEU A 103 17.51 9.13 9.10
CA LEU A 103 16.50 9.36 10.16
C LEU A 103 16.04 8.07 10.85
N SER A 104 16.06 6.94 10.12
CA SER A 104 15.63 5.62 10.62
C SER A 104 16.35 5.18 11.90
N HIS A 105 17.61 5.56 12.07
CA HIS A 105 18.40 5.20 13.25
C HIS A 105 17.86 5.82 14.56
N PHE A 106 16.94 6.79 14.48
CA PHE A 106 16.55 7.64 15.61
C PHE A 106 15.06 7.60 15.97
N LEU A 107 14.26 6.81 15.26
CA LEU A 107 12.82 6.71 15.53
C LEU A 107 12.52 6.18 16.93
N SER A 108 13.40 5.33 17.47
CA SER A 108 13.31 4.80 18.83
C SER A 108 13.76 5.79 19.90
N GLN A 109 14.44 6.88 19.55
CA GLN A 109 14.93 7.89 20.48
C GLN A 109 13.94 9.05 20.57
N GLU A 110 12.88 8.87 21.35
CA GLU A 110 11.78 9.85 21.47
C GLU A 110 12.27 11.26 21.83
N LYS A 111 13.28 11.37 22.72
CA LYS A 111 13.89 12.65 23.10
C LYS A 111 14.44 13.42 21.91
N LEU A 112 15.21 12.74 21.05
CA LEU A 112 15.79 13.36 19.88
C LEU A 112 14.69 13.68 18.86
N LYS A 113 13.75 12.76 18.65
CA LYS A 113 12.60 12.93 17.75
C LYS A 113 11.81 14.21 18.08
N GLN A 114 11.50 14.44 19.35
CA GLN A 114 10.82 15.64 19.82
C GLN A 114 11.65 16.91 19.58
N ARG A 115 12.96 16.90 19.91
CA ARG A 115 13.85 18.04 19.64
C ARG A 115 13.96 18.35 18.15
N LEU A 116 14.02 17.35 17.28
CA LEU A 116 14.04 17.55 15.83
C LEU A 116 12.74 18.17 15.32
N ALA A 117 11.59 17.77 15.85
CA ALA A 117 10.32 18.38 15.49
C ALA A 117 10.18 19.83 15.97
N VAL A 118 10.75 20.14 17.14
CA VAL A 118 10.90 21.53 17.58
C VAL A 118 11.82 22.30 16.64
N ALA A 119 13.00 21.76 16.28
CA ALA A 119 13.90 22.39 15.30
C ALA A 119 13.19 22.67 13.97
N ARG A 120 12.43 21.70 13.46
CA ARG A 120 11.59 21.83 12.26
C ARG A 120 10.59 22.98 12.36
N ALA A 121 9.91 23.12 13.49
CA ALA A 121 9.00 24.24 13.69
C ALA A 121 9.72 25.59 13.74
N LEU A 122 11.00 25.63 14.13
CA LEU A 122 11.78 26.86 14.28
C LEU A 122 12.53 27.28 13.02
N VAL A 123 12.80 26.37 12.08
CA VAL A 123 13.65 26.62 10.90
C VAL A 123 13.13 27.77 10.03
N PHE A 124 11.81 27.90 9.91
CA PHE A 124 11.15 28.97 9.14
C PHE A 124 10.95 30.27 9.94
N LYS A 125 11.58 30.39 11.12
CA LYS A 125 11.54 31.58 11.99
C LYS A 125 10.10 32.11 12.22
N PRO A 126 9.16 31.26 12.69
CA PRO A 126 7.77 31.67 12.86
C PRO A 126 7.61 32.73 13.95
N GLN A 127 6.56 33.56 13.80
CA GLN A 127 6.18 34.59 14.77
C GLN A 127 5.47 34.01 15.99
N LEU A 128 4.73 32.91 15.78
CA LEU A 128 4.01 32.17 16.81
C LEU A 128 4.49 30.72 16.80
N VAL A 129 4.92 30.20 17.95
CA VAL A 129 5.23 28.78 18.13
C VAL A 129 4.24 28.18 19.13
N MET A 130 3.68 27.03 18.76
CA MET A 130 2.71 26.28 19.54
C MET A 130 3.22 24.86 19.79
N LEU A 131 3.39 24.49 21.06
CA LEU A 131 3.84 23.17 21.47
C LEU A 131 2.71 22.46 22.23
N ASP A 132 2.19 21.36 21.67
CA ASP A 132 1.12 20.56 22.30
C ASP A 132 1.71 19.34 23.00
N ASN A 133 2.10 19.47 24.29
CA ASN A 133 2.81 18.42 25.04
C ASN A 133 4.03 17.85 24.29
N ALA A 134 4.66 18.65 23.42
CA ALA A 134 5.69 18.20 22.48
C ALA A 134 7.04 17.83 23.12
N THR A 135 7.19 18.05 24.42
CA THR A 135 8.44 17.85 25.19
C THR A 135 8.29 16.81 26.31
N SER A 136 7.23 15.99 26.26
CA SER A 136 6.92 15.01 27.31
C SER A 136 8.05 14.01 27.59
N SER A 137 8.84 13.61 26.57
CA SER A 137 9.91 12.63 26.77
C SER A 137 11.17 13.22 27.45
N LEU A 138 11.27 14.55 27.53
CA LEU A 138 12.42 15.25 28.12
C LEU A 138 12.29 15.31 29.65
N THR A 139 13.38 15.47 30.39
CA THR A 139 13.30 15.77 31.83
C THR A 139 12.92 17.23 32.08
N ASP A 140 12.52 17.59 33.31
CA ASP A 140 12.21 18.97 33.69
C ASP A 140 13.37 19.95 33.38
N GLU A 141 14.60 19.56 33.69
CA GLU A 141 15.79 20.38 33.43
C GLU A 141 16.04 20.57 31.94
N GLU A 142 15.86 19.51 31.15
CA GLU A 142 15.98 19.54 29.68
C GLU A 142 14.91 20.43 29.05
N GLU A 143 13.65 20.34 29.52
CA GLU A 143 12.54 21.16 29.03
C GLU A 143 12.72 22.65 29.35
N ILE A 144 13.14 22.97 30.59
CA ILE A 144 13.48 24.35 30.98
C ILE A 144 14.56 24.91 30.05
N LYS A 145 15.63 24.15 29.85
CA LYS A 145 16.76 24.56 29.00
C LYS A 145 16.32 24.78 27.56
N LEU A 146 15.51 23.88 27.02
CA LEU A 146 14.94 23.98 25.68
C LEU A 146 14.07 25.25 25.54
N HIS A 147 13.11 25.46 26.44
CA HIS A 147 12.23 26.64 26.41
C HIS A 147 13.03 27.94 26.55
N GLN A 148 14.05 27.99 27.40
CA GLN A 148 14.95 29.15 27.49
C GLN A 148 15.70 29.39 26.19
N SER A 149 16.18 28.34 25.53
CA SER A 149 16.86 28.44 24.23
C SER A 149 15.94 29.03 23.16
N ILE A 150 14.70 28.55 23.08
CA ILE A 150 13.68 29.06 22.14
C ILE A 150 13.40 30.55 22.40
N ILE A 151 13.22 30.95 23.66
CA ILE A 151 12.94 32.35 24.04
C ILE A 151 14.14 33.26 23.74
N ARG A 152 15.37 32.81 24.01
CA ARG A 152 16.59 33.58 23.73
C ARG A 152 16.87 33.72 22.24
N SER A 153 16.51 32.71 21.44
CA SER A 153 16.74 32.71 20.00
C SER A 153 16.02 33.87 19.28
N GLU A 154 14.79 34.19 19.70
CA GLU A 154 13.94 35.21 19.07
C GLU A 154 13.07 35.91 20.13
N PRO A 155 13.47 37.09 20.63
CA PRO A 155 12.82 37.74 21.77
C PRO A 155 11.40 38.24 21.48
N HIS A 156 11.02 38.43 20.22
CA HIS A 156 9.69 38.91 19.81
C HIS A 156 8.70 37.79 19.42
N ARG A 157 9.11 36.52 19.55
CA ARG A 157 8.29 35.36 19.22
C ARG A 157 7.26 35.09 20.31
N ILE A 158 6.01 34.84 19.92
CA ILE A 158 4.98 34.37 20.83
C ILE A 158 5.12 32.86 20.96
N LEU A 159 5.19 32.37 22.20
CA LEU A 159 5.26 30.94 22.51
C LEU A 159 4.03 30.54 23.32
N ILE A 160 3.24 29.60 22.81
CA ILE A 160 2.09 28.98 23.48
C ILE A 160 2.41 27.52 23.73
N ILE A 161 2.36 27.09 24.98
CA ILE A 161 2.70 25.71 25.36
C ILE A 161 1.53 25.09 26.09
N VAL A 162 1.14 23.89 25.70
CA VAL A 162 0.36 22.98 26.53
C VAL A 162 1.38 22.10 27.24
N SER A 163 1.47 22.21 28.56
CA SER A 163 2.36 21.37 29.36
C SER A 163 1.71 21.07 30.71
N PRO A 164 1.79 19.82 31.20
CA PRO A 164 1.37 19.47 32.54
C PRO A 164 2.41 19.89 33.60
N ARG A 165 3.61 20.31 33.21
CA ARG A 165 4.75 20.45 34.12
C ARG A 165 4.77 21.80 34.83
N ILE A 166 4.94 21.73 36.16
CA ILE A 166 4.98 22.91 37.03
C ILE A 166 6.20 23.79 36.70
N SER A 167 7.33 23.19 36.34
CA SER A 167 8.55 23.86 35.85
C SER A 167 8.24 24.84 34.72
N THR A 168 7.54 24.37 33.70
CA THR A 168 7.10 25.18 32.55
C THR A 168 6.05 26.22 32.93
N MET A 169 5.13 25.90 33.84
CA MET A 169 4.15 26.88 34.34
C MET A 169 4.81 28.06 35.06
N LYS A 170 5.84 27.80 35.87
CA LYS A 170 6.58 28.86 36.61
C LYS A 170 7.31 29.82 35.68
N MET A 171 7.75 29.36 34.50
CA MET A 171 8.39 30.22 33.49
C MET A 171 7.40 31.06 32.67
N ALA A 172 6.10 30.78 32.77
CA ALA A 172 5.09 31.41 31.93
C ALA A 172 4.86 32.87 32.33
N THR A 173 4.79 33.76 31.34
CA THR A 173 4.36 35.14 31.56
C THR A 173 2.86 35.21 31.86
N ASN A 174 2.09 34.23 31.39
CA ASN A 174 0.67 34.11 31.69
C ASN A 174 0.23 32.65 31.58
N ILE A 175 -0.54 32.18 32.55
CA ILE A 175 -1.14 30.85 32.58
C ILE A 175 -2.63 31.00 32.30
N LEU A 176 -3.17 30.13 31.45
CA LEU A 176 -4.60 30.00 31.21
C LEU A 176 -5.06 28.65 31.74
N TYR A 177 -5.90 28.67 32.78
CA TYR A 177 -6.46 27.46 33.37
C TYR A 177 -7.86 27.16 32.80
N LEU A 178 -7.96 26.07 32.05
CA LEU A 178 -9.16 25.62 31.36
C LEU A 178 -9.88 24.50 32.11
N VAL A 179 -11.19 24.64 32.27
CA VAL A 179 -12.08 23.61 32.79
C VAL A 179 -13.28 23.49 31.86
N LYS A 180 -13.50 22.29 31.30
CA LYS A 180 -14.62 21.99 30.39
C LYS A 180 -14.77 23.03 29.24
N GLY A 181 -13.67 23.44 28.62
CA GLY A 181 -13.68 24.37 27.49
C GLY A 181 -13.74 25.86 27.85
N VAL A 182 -13.81 26.21 29.15
CA VAL A 182 -13.86 27.60 29.60
C VAL A 182 -12.60 27.96 30.38
N VAL A 183 -12.04 29.14 30.12
CA VAL A 183 -10.94 29.70 30.91
C VAL A 183 -11.51 30.22 32.23
N ILE A 184 -11.19 29.55 33.33
CA ILE A 184 -11.70 29.91 34.66
C ILE A 184 -10.75 30.90 35.35
N GLU A 185 -9.44 30.67 35.23
CA GLU A 185 -8.43 31.50 35.88
C GLU A 185 -7.32 31.86 34.90
N LYS A 186 -6.78 33.06 35.06
CA LYS A 186 -5.62 33.55 34.32
C LYS A 186 -4.74 34.43 35.22
N GLY A 187 -3.43 34.41 34.98
CA GLY A 187 -2.44 35.18 35.71
C GLY A 187 -1.06 34.51 35.70
N THR A 188 -0.12 35.06 36.46
CA THR A 188 1.18 34.40 36.69
C THR A 188 1.03 33.23 37.67
N TYR A 189 2.04 32.36 37.73
CA TYR A 189 2.04 31.24 38.67
C TYR A 189 1.83 31.70 40.13
N GLU A 190 2.54 32.75 40.53
CA GLU A 190 2.49 33.31 41.89
C GLU A 190 1.12 33.91 42.21
N GLU A 191 0.53 34.64 41.26
CA GLU A 191 -0.81 35.20 41.40
C GLU A 191 -1.89 34.12 41.56
N LEU A 192 -1.82 33.06 40.75
CA LEU A 192 -2.80 31.97 40.79
C LEU A 192 -2.67 31.13 42.07
N MET A 193 -1.45 30.90 42.54
CA MET A 193 -1.21 30.24 43.82
C MET A 193 -1.70 31.09 45.00
N GLY A 194 -1.50 32.41 44.95
CA GLY A 194 -1.98 33.34 45.98
C GLY A 194 -3.50 33.42 46.09
N LYS A 195 -4.23 33.25 44.97
CA LYS A 195 -5.71 33.25 44.93
C LYS A 195 -6.34 32.04 45.61
N LYS A 196 -5.60 30.95 45.84
CA LYS A 196 -6.11 29.67 46.38
C LYS A 196 -7.39 29.20 45.67
N GLY A 197 -7.43 29.38 44.35
CA GLY A 197 -8.56 29.03 43.49
C GLY A 197 -8.56 27.58 43.04
N LYS A 198 -9.29 27.28 41.95
CA LYS A 198 -9.33 25.92 41.37
C LYS A 198 -7.98 25.49 40.82
N PHE A 199 -7.18 26.43 40.30
CA PHE A 199 -5.81 26.14 39.87
C PHE A 199 -4.95 25.67 41.05
N PHE A 200 -5.01 26.37 42.18
CA PHE A 200 -4.28 26.00 43.40
C PHE A 200 -4.66 24.60 43.86
N ASN A 201 -5.96 24.29 43.95
CA ASN A 201 -6.43 22.96 44.37
C ASN A 201 -5.92 21.86 43.43
N MET A 202 -5.89 22.10 42.12
CA MET A 202 -5.31 21.15 41.17
C MET A 202 -3.82 20.94 41.43
N ILE A 203 -3.04 22.00 41.62
CA ILE A 203 -1.61 21.90 41.91
C ILE A 203 -1.36 21.18 43.24
N GLU A 204 -2.12 21.50 44.28
CA GLU A 204 -2.03 20.84 45.59
C GLU A 204 -2.37 19.36 45.50
N HIS A 205 -3.42 18.99 44.76
CA HIS A 205 -3.73 17.59 44.50
C HIS A 205 -2.62 16.88 43.72
N VAL A 206 -2.04 17.54 42.71
CA VAL A 206 -0.91 16.99 41.95
C VAL A 206 0.32 16.79 42.85
N THR A 207 0.64 17.74 43.72
CA THR A 207 1.81 17.63 44.61
C THR A 207 1.61 16.65 45.76
N THR A 208 0.38 16.48 46.26
CA THR A 208 0.04 15.55 47.35
C THR A 208 -0.07 14.09 46.86
N VAL A 209 -0.65 13.85 45.69
CA VAL A 209 -0.81 12.49 45.13
C VAL A 209 0.49 11.94 44.58
N TYR A 210 1.37 12.79 44.02
CA TYR A 210 2.63 12.38 43.41
C TYR A 210 3.87 12.72 44.26
N GLY A 211 3.67 13.00 45.54
CA GLY A 211 4.72 13.33 46.50
C GLY A 211 5.62 12.12 46.84
N HIS A 212 6.43 11.64 45.90
CA HIS A 212 7.81 11.22 46.17
C HIS A 212 8.71 11.00 44.93
N ASP A 213 8.16 10.91 43.71
CA ASP A 213 8.98 10.72 42.49
C ASP A 213 8.95 11.96 41.59
N LYS A 214 10.11 12.61 41.47
CA LYS A 214 10.29 13.89 40.75
C LYS A 214 10.20 13.79 39.21
N ASN A 215 9.78 12.66 38.62
CA ASN A 215 9.83 12.46 37.16
C ASN A 215 8.69 11.58 36.64
N THR A 216 7.44 12.07 36.61
CA THR A 216 6.38 11.43 35.82
C THR A 216 5.44 12.46 35.19
N ASP A 217 4.95 12.19 33.98
CA ASP A 217 3.95 12.98 33.27
C ASP A 217 2.54 12.60 33.78
N ILE A 218 1.75 13.59 34.22
CA ILE A 218 0.71 13.38 35.26
C ILE A 218 -0.76 13.49 34.79
N ILE A 219 -1.11 13.51 33.50
CA ILE A 219 -2.50 13.91 33.12
C ILE A 219 -3.26 12.92 32.19
N ASP A 220 -3.06 11.61 32.28
CA ASP A 220 -3.92 10.66 31.54
C ASP A 220 -4.99 9.92 32.37
N ASP A 221 -4.89 9.85 33.71
CA ASP A 221 -5.78 9.02 34.55
C ASP A 221 -6.79 9.80 35.42
N PHE A 222 -7.49 10.78 34.86
CA PHE A 222 -8.61 11.42 35.57
C PHE A 222 -9.92 10.63 35.37
N GLN A 223 -10.10 9.52 36.08
CA GLN A 223 -11.42 8.90 36.33
C GLN A 223 -11.85 9.09 37.79
N PRO A 224 -13.11 9.47 38.08
CA PRO A 224 -13.62 9.41 39.45
C PRO A 224 -13.85 7.94 39.83
N SER A 225 -13.10 7.44 40.81
CA SER A 225 -13.20 6.08 41.31
C SER A 225 -14.48 5.88 42.15
N ILE A 226 -15.33 4.97 41.69
CA ILE A 226 -16.37 4.34 42.51
C ILE A 226 -15.69 3.26 43.36
N HIS A 227 -16.01 3.31 44.64
CA HIS A 227 -15.45 2.56 45.75
C HIS A 227 -15.70 1.05 45.63
N LEU A 228 -14.64 0.23 45.49
CA LEU A 228 -14.67 -1.21 45.78
C LEU A 228 -13.31 -1.65 46.36
N GLN A 229 -13.36 -2.38 47.48
CA GLN A 229 -12.24 -2.75 48.36
C GLN A 229 -11.23 -3.70 47.70
N PRO A 230 -9.93 -3.66 48.07
CA PRO A 230 -8.94 -4.58 47.54
C PRO A 230 -8.87 -5.87 48.37
N HIS A 231 -8.93 -7.02 47.68
CA HIS A 231 -8.55 -8.31 48.25
C HIS A 231 -7.07 -8.59 47.94
N ASN A 232 -6.29 -8.77 49.00
CA ASN A 232 -4.89 -9.19 48.96
C ASN A 232 -4.70 -10.50 48.18
N ASN A 233 -3.66 -10.55 47.35
CA ASN A 233 -2.73 -11.69 47.40
C ASN A 233 -1.34 -11.33 46.87
N HIS A 234 -0.38 -11.56 47.75
CA HIS A 234 1.05 -11.61 47.47
C HIS A 234 1.38 -12.68 46.44
N GLN A 235 2.34 -12.41 45.56
CA GLN A 235 3.47 -13.31 45.37
C GLN A 235 4.67 -12.57 44.76
N LYS A 236 5.74 -12.50 45.56
CA LYS A 236 7.10 -12.14 45.15
C LYS A 236 7.70 -13.34 44.41
N SER A 237 8.38 -13.11 43.29
CA SER A 237 9.47 -13.99 42.88
C SER A 237 10.52 -13.21 42.09
N SER A 238 11.55 -12.84 42.83
CA SER A 238 12.93 -12.64 42.39
C SER A 238 13.42 -13.80 41.52
N THR A 239 14.11 -13.52 40.41
CA THR A 239 15.42 -14.14 40.14
C THR A 239 16.13 -13.39 39.02
N GLN A 240 17.06 -12.56 39.48
CA GLN A 240 18.11 -11.90 38.74
C GLN A 240 19.13 -12.98 38.33
N LYS A 241 19.36 -13.17 37.02
CA LYS A 241 20.52 -13.94 36.54
C LYS A 241 21.31 -13.09 35.54
N LYS A 242 22.51 -12.73 36.00
CA LYS A 242 23.63 -12.19 35.23
C LYS A 242 24.04 -13.20 34.15
N TRP A 243 24.19 -12.73 32.92
CA TRP A 243 25.23 -13.23 32.03
C TRP A 243 25.91 -12.04 31.35
N ALA A 244 27.19 -11.91 31.64
CA ALA A 244 28.12 -11.03 30.96
C ALA A 244 28.92 -11.86 29.94
N ASP A 245 29.23 -11.20 28.83
CA ASP A 245 30.27 -11.45 27.83
C ASP A 245 30.33 -12.79 27.12
N GLN A 246 29.98 -12.76 25.83
CA GLN A 246 30.92 -12.99 24.71
C GLN A 246 30.13 -13.06 23.41
N ASN A 247 30.23 -12.04 22.54
CA ASN A 247 30.53 -12.22 21.12
C ASN A 247 30.71 -10.87 20.42
N LYS A 248 31.74 -10.87 19.57
CA LYS A 248 32.23 -9.77 18.74
C LYS A 248 31.39 -9.63 17.47
N ASP A 249 31.32 -8.39 17.00
CA ASP A 249 31.00 -7.98 15.63
C ASP A 249 29.62 -8.38 15.08
N GLU A 250 28.57 -7.72 15.55
CA GLU A 250 27.29 -7.62 14.82
C GLU A 250 26.87 -6.14 14.67
N PRO A 251 26.50 -5.68 13.45
CA PRO A 251 25.95 -4.35 13.28
C PRO A 251 24.53 -4.31 13.85
N HIS A 252 24.35 -3.54 14.93
CA HIS A 252 23.04 -3.22 15.50
C HIS A 252 22.18 -2.48 14.47
N PHE A 253 21.22 -3.18 13.87
CA PHE A 253 20.28 -2.61 12.91
C PHE A 253 18.97 -2.24 13.61
N SER A 254 18.71 -0.94 13.67
CA SER A 254 17.57 -0.29 14.31
C SER A 254 16.35 -0.22 13.38
N ASN A 255 15.18 -0.54 13.94
CA ASN A 255 13.80 -0.26 13.52
C ASN A 255 13.59 0.62 12.27
N GLY A 256 12.89 0.09 11.28
CA GLY A 256 12.61 0.76 10.02
C GLY A 256 11.30 1.55 10.01
N THR A 257 11.37 2.82 9.60
CA THR A 257 10.35 3.48 8.76
C THR A 257 11.04 3.97 7.49
N VAL A 258 10.22 4.18 6.44
CA VAL A 258 10.63 4.30 5.03
C VAL A 258 11.30 5.65 4.76
N TYR A 259 12.32 5.65 3.90
CA TYR A 259 13.07 6.83 3.48
C TYR A 259 12.44 7.52 2.26
N ILE A 260 12.61 8.84 2.15
CA ILE A 260 12.39 9.61 0.92
C ILE A 260 13.76 10.07 0.41
N SER A 261 14.53 9.26 -0.34
CA SER A 261 15.66 9.84 -1.06
C SER A 261 15.15 10.77 -2.16
N ARG A 262 15.81 11.91 -2.39
CA ARG A 262 15.66 12.61 -3.68
C ARG A 262 16.05 11.62 -4.77
N LEU A 263 15.16 11.36 -5.71
CA LEU A 263 15.50 10.69 -6.96
C LEU A 263 16.61 11.52 -7.63
N PRO A 264 17.72 10.89 -8.05
CA PRO A 264 18.86 11.60 -8.61
C PRO A 264 18.43 12.24 -9.93
N THR A 265 18.32 13.57 -9.92
CA THR A 265 18.34 14.34 -11.15
C THR A 265 19.70 14.12 -11.82
N SER A 266 19.64 13.55 -13.02
CA SER A 266 20.73 13.39 -14.00
C SER A 266 21.86 12.39 -13.68
N GLY A 267 21.82 11.26 -14.40
CA GLY A 267 22.93 10.83 -15.26
C GLY A 267 24.20 10.24 -14.64
N HIS A 268 24.28 10.04 -13.33
CA HIS A 268 25.42 9.35 -12.72
C HIS A 268 25.03 7.97 -12.19
N GLN A 269 25.52 6.93 -12.86
CA GLN A 269 25.67 5.59 -12.30
C GLN A 269 26.54 5.69 -11.05
N LEU A 270 25.91 5.69 -9.88
CA LEU A 270 26.54 5.32 -8.62
C LEU A 270 25.81 4.07 -8.16
N ASP A 271 26.56 2.99 -8.01
CA ASP A 271 26.12 1.73 -7.42
C ASP A 271 25.70 1.99 -5.97
N ASP A 272 24.44 2.40 -5.76
CA ASP A 272 23.87 2.65 -4.44
C ASP A 272 23.37 1.31 -3.85
N PRO A 273 24.01 0.77 -2.79
CA PRO A 273 23.65 -0.53 -2.21
C PRO A 273 22.32 -0.51 -1.44
N THR A 274 21.60 0.61 -1.40
CA THR A 274 20.35 0.80 -0.63
C THR A 274 19.10 0.34 -1.40
N LEU A 275 19.13 0.28 -2.73
CA LEU A 275 18.01 -0.23 -3.53
C LEU A 275 17.88 -1.76 -3.46
N ASN A 276 19.00 -2.47 -3.26
CA ASN A 276 19.03 -3.93 -3.18
C ASN A 276 18.50 -4.50 -1.86
N TYR A 277 18.14 -3.66 -0.89
CA TYR A 277 17.70 -4.11 0.45
C TYR A 277 16.22 -4.51 0.53
N PHE A 278 15.41 -4.25 -0.51
CA PHE A 278 13.95 -4.48 -0.45
C PHE A 278 13.45 -5.62 -1.36
N GLU A 279 14.33 -6.29 -2.10
CA GLU A 279 13.95 -7.48 -2.85
C GLU A 279 13.74 -8.65 -1.88
N ARG A 280 12.47 -8.95 -1.59
CA ARG A 280 12.12 -10.24 -0.96
C ARG A 280 12.79 -11.34 -1.78
N PRO A 281 13.52 -12.29 -1.18
CA PRO A 281 13.92 -13.49 -1.89
C PRO A 281 12.64 -14.23 -2.27
N THR A 282 12.17 -14.03 -3.50
CA THR A 282 10.96 -14.66 -4.01
C THR A 282 11.26 -16.13 -4.23
N LYS A 283 11.10 -16.92 -3.17
CA LYS A 283 11.10 -18.37 -3.32
C LYS A 283 9.89 -18.72 -4.17
N ILE A 284 10.13 -19.02 -5.45
CA ILE A 284 9.07 -19.43 -6.37
C ILE A 284 8.46 -20.71 -5.80
N LEU A 285 7.22 -20.62 -5.32
CA LEU A 285 6.52 -21.82 -4.86
C LEU A 285 6.15 -22.68 -6.07
N PRO A 286 6.44 -23.98 -6.05
CA PRO A 286 5.95 -24.88 -7.09
C PRO A 286 4.42 -24.86 -7.10
N TRP A 287 3.83 -24.86 -8.28
CA TRP A 287 2.38 -24.73 -8.47
C TRP A 287 1.59 -25.86 -7.78
N THR A 288 2.21 -27.03 -7.63
CA THR A 288 1.69 -28.18 -6.87
C THR A 288 1.39 -27.84 -5.42
N LYS A 289 2.21 -27.01 -4.79
CA LYS A 289 2.02 -26.59 -3.39
C LYS A 289 0.82 -25.64 -3.26
N VAL A 290 0.61 -24.77 -4.25
CA VAL A 290 -0.57 -23.87 -4.31
C VAL A 290 -1.85 -24.70 -4.47
N LEU A 291 -1.85 -25.69 -5.37
CA LEU A 291 -2.96 -26.63 -5.53
C LEU A 291 -3.24 -27.44 -4.25
N ARG A 292 -2.21 -27.85 -3.53
CA ARG A 292 -2.36 -28.57 -2.24
C ARG A 292 -3.08 -27.73 -1.18
N MET A 293 -2.97 -26.40 -1.23
CA MET A 293 -3.69 -25.51 -0.31
C MET A 293 -5.20 -25.52 -0.56
N ASN A 294 -5.63 -25.84 -1.78
CA ASN A 294 -7.02 -25.96 -2.21
C ASN A 294 -7.62 -27.37 -1.98
N SER A 295 -6.91 -28.24 -1.26
CA SER A 295 -7.29 -29.66 -1.10
C SER A 295 -8.61 -29.89 -0.36
N LYS A 296 -9.11 -28.95 0.46
CA LYS A 296 -10.40 -29.14 1.15
C LYS A 296 -11.59 -28.80 0.27
N GLU A 297 -11.39 -27.98 -0.77
CA GLU A 297 -12.39 -27.54 -1.74
C GLU A 297 -12.34 -28.37 -3.04
N TRP A 298 -11.63 -29.50 -3.03
CA TRP A 298 -11.48 -30.39 -4.20
C TRP A 298 -12.80 -30.80 -4.88
N PRO A 299 -13.95 -31.05 -4.19
CA PRO A 299 -15.16 -31.45 -4.91
C PRO A 299 -15.67 -30.31 -5.80
N TYR A 300 -15.66 -29.07 -5.32
CA TYR A 300 -16.08 -27.91 -6.12
C TYR A 300 -15.13 -27.72 -7.32
N LEU A 301 -13.83 -27.86 -7.11
CA LEU A 301 -12.84 -27.77 -8.18
C LEU A 301 -13.06 -28.87 -9.24
N LEU A 302 -13.31 -30.10 -8.82
CA LEU A 302 -13.59 -31.22 -9.71
C LEU A 302 -14.87 -30.99 -10.51
N THR A 303 -15.96 -30.55 -9.86
CA THR A 303 -17.20 -30.19 -10.58
C THR A 303 -16.98 -29.08 -11.60
N GLY A 304 -16.14 -28.09 -11.27
CA GLY A 304 -15.73 -27.03 -12.20
C GLY A 304 -14.96 -27.57 -13.39
N CYS A 305 -14.01 -28.49 -13.18
CA CYS A 305 -13.24 -29.12 -14.25
C CYS A 305 -14.12 -29.99 -15.17
N ILE A 306 -15.07 -30.75 -14.61
CA ILE A 306 -16.01 -31.55 -15.41
C ILE A 306 -16.88 -30.64 -16.28
N ALA A 307 -17.45 -29.58 -15.69
CA ALA A 307 -18.25 -28.60 -16.43
C ALA A 307 -17.43 -27.87 -17.50
N ALA A 308 -16.16 -27.54 -17.22
CA ALA A 308 -15.23 -26.96 -18.18
C ALA A 308 -14.93 -27.89 -19.36
N THR A 309 -14.78 -29.19 -19.12
CA THR A 309 -14.61 -30.19 -20.19
C THR A 309 -15.87 -30.28 -21.06
N ILE A 310 -17.07 -30.30 -20.45
CA ILE A 310 -18.35 -30.30 -21.19
C ILE A 310 -18.45 -29.06 -22.09
N ASN A 311 -18.09 -27.88 -21.56
CA ASN A 311 -18.08 -26.64 -22.34
C ASN A 311 -17.02 -26.66 -23.46
N GLY A 312 -15.84 -27.24 -23.22
CA GLY A 312 -14.82 -27.42 -24.25
C GLY A 312 -15.27 -28.34 -25.38
N VAL A 313 -15.89 -29.48 -25.06
CA VAL A 313 -16.46 -30.42 -26.05
C VAL A 313 -17.64 -29.80 -26.81
N SER A 314 -18.46 -28.99 -26.14
CA SER A 314 -19.59 -28.30 -26.79
C SER A 314 -19.10 -27.36 -27.90
N LEU A 315 -18.00 -26.62 -27.67
CA LEU A 315 -17.38 -25.76 -28.69
C LEU A 315 -16.95 -26.55 -29.93
N ILE A 316 -16.37 -27.72 -29.71
CA ILE A 316 -15.97 -28.64 -30.78
C ILE A 316 -17.18 -29.18 -31.54
N ALA A 317 -18.24 -29.58 -30.83
CA ALA A 317 -19.47 -30.07 -31.42
C ALA A 317 -20.14 -29.03 -32.32
N TYR A 318 -20.13 -27.75 -31.94
CA TYR A 318 -20.63 -26.68 -32.79
C TYR A 318 -19.86 -26.57 -34.11
N GLY A 319 -18.55 -26.75 -34.10
CA GLY A 319 -17.73 -26.77 -35.32
C GLY A 319 -18.13 -27.89 -36.29
N ILE A 320 -18.36 -29.09 -35.78
CA ILE A 320 -18.82 -30.25 -36.59
C ILE A 320 -20.21 -29.99 -37.15
N LEU A 321 -21.17 -29.60 -36.30
CA LEU A 321 -22.54 -29.36 -36.71
C LEU A 321 -22.62 -28.25 -37.77
N PHE A 322 -21.78 -27.21 -37.64
CA PHE A 322 -21.68 -26.15 -38.63
C PHE A 322 -21.14 -26.66 -39.97
N GLY A 323 -20.10 -27.51 -39.93
CA GLY A 323 -19.56 -28.17 -41.13
C GLY A 323 -20.59 -29.03 -41.86
N GLU A 324 -21.34 -29.86 -41.13
CA GLU A 324 -22.40 -30.70 -41.70
C GLU A 324 -23.54 -29.87 -42.31
N CYS A 325 -23.92 -28.75 -41.69
CA CYS A 325 -24.88 -27.82 -42.28
C CYS A 325 -24.43 -27.28 -43.65
N ILE A 326 -23.13 -26.98 -43.81
CA ILE A 326 -22.58 -26.52 -45.10
C ILE A 326 -22.65 -27.64 -46.12
N ILE A 327 -22.24 -28.87 -45.76
CA ILE A 327 -22.25 -30.03 -46.66
C ILE A 327 -23.67 -30.33 -47.16
N VAL A 328 -24.66 -30.36 -46.26
CA VAL A 328 -26.06 -30.60 -46.62
C VAL A 328 -26.62 -29.50 -47.52
N SER A 329 -26.18 -28.26 -47.36
CA SER A 329 -26.62 -27.12 -48.20
C SER A 329 -26.10 -27.21 -49.64
N VAL A 330 -24.94 -27.82 -49.86
CA VAL A 330 -24.29 -27.88 -51.18
C VAL A 330 -24.72 -29.11 -51.97
N LEU A 331 -24.94 -30.26 -51.33
CA LEU A 331 -25.06 -31.55 -52.01
C LEU A 331 -26.51 -32.05 -52.24
N TRP A 332 -27.54 -31.49 -51.58
CA TRP A 332 -28.88 -32.09 -51.51
C TRP A 332 -30.00 -31.22 -52.11
N GLU A 333 -31.06 -31.87 -52.61
CA GLU A 333 -32.26 -31.20 -53.14
C GLU A 333 -33.10 -30.53 -52.04
N TYR A 334 -33.75 -29.40 -52.38
CA TYR A 334 -34.45 -28.49 -51.45
C TYR A 334 -35.40 -29.15 -50.44
N ARG A 335 -36.07 -30.26 -50.83
CA ARG A 335 -37.09 -30.91 -49.98
C ARG A 335 -36.50 -31.78 -48.86
N GLU A 336 -35.35 -32.41 -49.08
CA GLU A 336 -34.66 -33.22 -48.06
C GLU A 336 -33.81 -32.37 -47.11
N VAL A 337 -33.34 -31.22 -47.61
CA VAL A 337 -32.62 -30.20 -46.84
C VAL A 337 -33.45 -29.73 -45.65
N TYR A 338 -34.74 -29.44 -45.83
CA TYR A 338 -35.61 -28.92 -44.75
C TYR A 338 -35.70 -29.86 -43.53
N ASN A 339 -35.87 -31.17 -43.76
CA ASN A 339 -36.01 -32.15 -42.69
C ASN A 339 -34.69 -32.33 -41.92
N ARG A 340 -33.55 -32.30 -42.61
CA ARG A 340 -32.22 -32.40 -42.00
C ARG A 340 -31.85 -31.15 -41.21
N PHE A 341 -32.16 -29.97 -41.74
CA PHE A 341 -31.97 -28.71 -41.02
C PHE A 341 -32.79 -28.62 -39.75
N THR A 342 -34.04 -29.10 -39.77
CA THR A 342 -34.88 -29.16 -38.56
C THR A 342 -34.25 -30.03 -37.48
N LEU A 343 -33.65 -31.17 -37.86
CA LEU A 343 -32.90 -32.03 -36.94
C LEU A 343 -31.66 -31.32 -36.38
N PHE A 344 -30.86 -30.64 -37.22
CA PHE A 344 -29.67 -29.93 -36.76
C PHE A 344 -29.99 -28.78 -35.81
N ILE A 345 -31.04 -27.99 -36.10
CA ILE A 345 -31.51 -26.90 -35.22
C ILE A 345 -31.87 -27.46 -33.84
N ASN A 346 -32.55 -28.60 -33.77
CA ASN A 346 -32.87 -29.24 -32.49
C ASN A 346 -31.61 -29.69 -31.73
N ILE A 347 -30.61 -30.25 -32.43
CA ILE A 347 -29.32 -30.62 -31.82
C ILE A 347 -28.56 -29.39 -31.32
N PHE A 348 -28.52 -28.30 -32.09
CA PHE A 348 -27.92 -27.03 -31.68
C PHE A 348 -28.58 -26.46 -30.43
N LEU A 349 -29.91 -26.53 -30.34
CA LEU A 349 -30.66 -26.06 -29.18
C LEU A 349 -30.31 -26.89 -27.94
N ILE A 350 -30.30 -28.22 -28.06
CA ILE A 350 -29.94 -29.12 -26.95
C ILE A 350 -28.50 -28.88 -26.49
N ALA A 351 -27.54 -28.79 -27.42
CA ALA A 351 -26.15 -28.49 -27.12
C ALA A 351 -25.99 -27.11 -26.44
N GLY A 352 -26.76 -26.12 -26.89
CA GLY A 352 -26.86 -24.78 -26.30
C GLY A 352 -27.29 -24.81 -24.85
N VAL A 353 -28.37 -25.54 -24.54
CA VAL A 353 -28.88 -25.69 -23.16
C VAL A 353 -27.86 -26.39 -22.28
N ILE A 354 -27.25 -27.48 -22.76
CA ILE A 354 -26.23 -28.23 -22.01
C ILE A 354 -25.02 -27.35 -21.71
N SER A 355 -24.51 -26.62 -22.69
CA SER A 355 -23.39 -25.71 -22.50
C SER A 355 -23.74 -24.54 -21.59
N GLY A 356 -24.95 -23.97 -21.70
CA GLY A 356 -25.43 -22.91 -20.82
C GLY A 356 -25.46 -23.35 -19.35
N ILE A 357 -26.02 -24.53 -19.08
CA ILE A 357 -26.02 -25.15 -17.74
C ILE A 357 -24.57 -25.40 -17.29
N GLY A 358 -23.71 -25.91 -18.18
CA GLY A 358 -22.30 -26.13 -17.92
C GLY A 358 -21.57 -24.87 -17.46
N VAL A 359 -21.75 -23.74 -18.15
CA VAL A 359 -21.14 -22.44 -17.78
C VAL A 359 -21.62 -21.96 -16.42
N ILE A 360 -22.91 -22.09 -16.11
CA ILE A 360 -23.48 -21.70 -14.81
C ILE A 360 -22.88 -22.55 -13.69
N VAL A 361 -22.85 -23.88 -13.85
CA VAL A 361 -22.28 -24.81 -12.87
C VAL A 361 -20.79 -24.56 -12.68
N GLN A 362 -20.05 -24.36 -13.78
CA GLN A 362 -18.63 -24.02 -13.76
C GLN A 362 -18.37 -22.73 -12.97
N GLY A 363 -19.11 -21.66 -13.27
CA GLY A 363 -18.97 -20.37 -12.61
C GLY A 363 -19.29 -20.44 -11.10
N TYR A 364 -20.39 -21.10 -10.75
CA TYR A 364 -20.78 -21.29 -9.35
C TYR A 364 -19.74 -22.08 -8.56
N ALA A 365 -19.32 -23.24 -9.08
CA ALA A 365 -18.37 -24.11 -8.41
C ALA A 365 -17.01 -23.42 -8.17
N VAL A 366 -16.50 -22.72 -9.19
CA VAL A 366 -15.25 -21.93 -9.10
C VAL A 366 -15.39 -20.79 -8.10
N SER A 367 -16.51 -20.07 -8.09
CA SER A 367 -16.75 -18.95 -7.18
C SER A 367 -16.80 -19.41 -5.72
N VAL A 368 -17.51 -20.51 -5.43
CA VAL A 368 -17.60 -21.07 -4.07
C VAL A 368 -16.26 -21.62 -3.58
N ALA A 369 -15.52 -22.32 -4.44
CA ALA A 369 -14.17 -22.80 -4.10
C ALA A 369 -13.23 -21.62 -3.79
N SER A 370 -13.30 -20.57 -4.62
CA SER A 370 -12.45 -19.37 -4.50
C SER A 370 -12.71 -18.62 -3.19
N SER A 371 -13.97 -18.34 -2.85
CA SER A 371 -14.30 -17.58 -1.64
C SER A 371 -13.89 -18.30 -0.35
N LYS A 372 -14.13 -19.62 -0.28
CA LYS A 372 -13.73 -20.45 0.87
C LYS A 372 -12.21 -20.52 1.03
N LEU A 373 -11.48 -20.62 -0.08
CA LEU A 373 -10.02 -20.60 -0.06
C LEU A 373 -9.49 -19.25 0.44
N VAL A 374 -10.00 -18.13 -0.08
CA VAL A 374 -9.61 -16.77 0.36
C VAL A 374 -9.85 -16.59 1.85
N GLN A 375 -11.03 -16.97 2.35
CA GLN A 375 -11.35 -16.85 3.78
C GLN A 375 -10.37 -17.65 4.64
N ARG A 376 -10.02 -18.88 4.23
CA ARG A 376 -9.05 -19.70 4.96
C ARG A 376 -7.63 -19.14 4.87
N LEU A 377 -7.23 -18.64 3.70
CA LEU A 377 -5.92 -18.03 3.52
C LEU A 377 -5.81 -16.81 4.44
N ARG A 378 -6.78 -15.90 4.41
CA ARG A 378 -6.81 -14.70 5.26
C ARG A 378 -6.78 -15.03 6.75
N THR A 379 -7.55 -16.01 7.22
CA THR A 379 -7.54 -16.38 8.65
C THR A 379 -6.21 -17.01 9.05
N LYS A 380 -5.61 -17.85 8.21
CA LYS A 380 -4.30 -18.45 8.48
C LYS A 380 -3.17 -17.43 8.42
N THR A 381 -3.16 -16.55 7.42
CA THR A 381 -2.14 -15.50 7.29
C THR A 381 -2.25 -14.51 8.43
N PHE A 382 -3.46 -14.04 8.76
CA PHE A 382 -3.68 -13.16 9.91
C PHE A 382 -3.24 -13.81 11.22
N SER A 383 -3.64 -15.07 11.46
CA SER A 383 -3.17 -15.81 12.64
C SER A 383 -1.65 -16.02 12.65
N ALA A 384 -1.00 -16.14 11.49
CA ALA A 384 0.44 -16.30 11.40
C ALA A 384 1.18 -14.96 11.63
N ILE A 385 0.62 -13.85 11.16
CA ILE A 385 1.10 -12.48 11.42
C ILE A 385 1.08 -12.21 12.92
N LEU A 386 -0.05 -12.46 13.61
CA LEU A 386 -0.18 -12.23 15.05
C LEU A 386 0.75 -13.10 15.93
N ARG A 387 1.34 -14.16 15.37
CA ARG A 387 2.30 -15.03 16.08
C ARG A 387 3.75 -14.59 15.89
N GLN A 388 4.02 -13.60 15.04
CA GLN A 388 5.38 -13.12 14.83
C GLN A 388 5.91 -12.38 16.06
N ASN A 389 7.24 -12.39 16.22
CA ASN A 389 7.92 -11.63 17.25
C ASN A 389 7.88 -10.13 16.94
N PHE A 390 8.11 -9.30 17.96
CA PHE A 390 8.11 -7.84 17.80
C PHE A 390 9.14 -7.37 16.77
N GLU A 391 10.30 -8.01 16.70
CA GLU A 391 11.36 -7.71 15.73
C GLU A 391 10.88 -7.81 14.27
N TRP A 392 10.06 -8.81 13.94
CA TRP A 392 9.47 -8.93 12.61
C TRP A 392 8.55 -7.77 12.27
N PHE A 393 7.77 -7.27 13.23
CA PHE A 393 6.91 -6.08 13.05
C PHE A 393 7.71 -4.78 12.93
N SER A 394 8.91 -4.73 13.50
CA SER A 394 9.81 -3.57 13.43
C SER A 394 10.56 -3.46 12.09
N ALA A 395 10.48 -4.49 11.23
CA ALA A 395 11.09 -4.47 9.90
C ALA A 395 10.30 -3.55 8.96
N PRO A 396 10.98 -2.69 8.17
CA PRO A 396 10.30 -1.71 7.30
C PRO A 396 9.40 -2.36 6.24
N GLU A 397 9.69 -3.60 5.85
CA GLU A 397 8.89 -4.38 4.90
C GLU A 397 7.50 -4.76 5.45
N ASN A 398 7.39 -4.87 6.77
CA ASN A 398 6.18 -5.35 7.47
C ASN A 398 5.37 -4.18 8.04
N ASN A 399 5.38 -3.04 7.36
CA ASN A 399 4.48 -1.95 7.67
C ASN A 399 3.02 -2.40 7.57
N LEU A 400 2.14 -1.78 8.37
CA LEU A 400 0.72 -2.07 8.44
C LEU A 400 0.08 -2.12 7.05
N GLU A 401 0.45 -1.18 6.17
CA GLU A 401 -0.11 -1.09 4.82
C GLU A 401 0.33 -2.24 3.92
N SER A 402 1.60 -2.62 3.97
CA SER A 402 2.12 -3.81 3.27
C SER A 402 1.42 -5.09 3.76
N LEU A 403 1.17 -5.20 5.06
CA LEU A 403 0.45 -6.34 5.64
C LEU A 403 -1.03 -6.34 5.28
N LEU A 404 -1.67 -5.17 5.22
CA LEU A 404 -3.04 -5.01 4.75
C LEU A 404 -3.15 -5.39 3.27
N GLU A 405 -2.20 -4.99 2.44
CA GLU A 405 -2.18 -5.37 1.02
C GLU A 405 -1.93 -6.87 0.84
N LEU A 406 -1.04 -7.47 1.64
CA LEU A 406 -0.85 -8.91 1.68
C LEU A 406 -2.17 -9.64 2.02
N LEU A 407 -2.91 -9.14 3.01
CA LEU A 407 -4.20 -9.73 3.41
C LEU A 407 -5.30 -9.49 2.38
N ARG A 408 -5.33 -8.33 1.73
CA ARG A 408 -6.39 -7.91 0.81
C ARG A 408 -6.19 -8.46 -0.60
N THR A 409 -5.03 -8.18 -1.19
CA THR A 409 -4.73 -8.36 -2.62
C THR A 409 -3.96 -9.64 -2.89
N ASP A 410 -2.91 -9.95 -2.13
CA ASP A 410 -2.08 -11.13 -2.41
C ASP A 410 -2.85 -12.43 -2.15
N THR A 411 -3.64 -12.49 -1.08
CA THR A 411 -4.53 -13.65 -0.85
C THR A 411 -5.51 -13.86 -2.00
N VAL A 412 -5.93 -12.77 -2.66
CA VAL A 412 -6.83 -12.83 -3.80
C VAL A 412 -6.11 -13.32 -5.05
N ASN A 413 -4.92 -12.79 -5.32
CA ASN A 413 -4.09 -13.22 -6.44
C ASN A 413 -3.73 -14.72 -6.37
N VAL A 414 -3.45 -15.25 -5.17
CA VAL A 414 -3.20 -16.68 -4.96
C VAL A 414 -4.44 -17.51 -5.28
N HIS A 415 -5.64 -17.08 -4.86
CA HIS A 415 -6.88 -17.80 -5.19
C HIS A 415 -7.15 -17.78 -6.70
N MET A 416 -6.94 -16.65 -7.36
CA MET A 416 -7.17 -16.49 -8.79
C MET A 416 -6.28 -17.43 -9.60
N ALA A 417 -5.06 -17.69 -9.10
CA ALA A 417 -4.16 -18.66 -9.68
C ALA A 417 -4.62 -20.12 -9.50
N ALA A 418 -5.21 -20.46 -8.35
CA ALA A 418 -5.55 -21.84 -7.98
C ALA A 418 -6.91 -22.33 -8.49
N GLY A 419 -7.91 -21.43 -8.63
CA GLY A 419 -9.28 -21.78 -9.00
C GLY A 419 -9.60 -21.51 -10.47
N PRO A 420 -9.96 -20.26 -10.84
CA PRO A 420 -10.42 -19.92 -12.19
C PRO A 420 -9.42 -20.28 -13.29
N ARG A 421 -8.12 -20.00 -13.07
CA ARG A 421 -7.08 -20.29 -14.07
C ARG A 421 -6.90 -21.79 -14.30
N LEU A 422 -7.02 -22.62 -13.27
CA LEU A 422 -6.92 -24.07 -13.41
C LEU A 422 -8.08 -24.61 -14.26
N VAL A 423 -9.31 -24.23 -13.92
CA VAL A 423 -10.52 -24.67 -14.63
C VAL A 423 -10.50 -24.19 -16.08
N SER A 424 -10.10 -22.94 -16.31
CA SER A 424 -9.92 -22.40 -17.67
C SER A 424 -8.81 -23.14 -18.42
N ALA A 425 -7.71 -23.52 -17.77
CA ALA A 425 -6.63 -24.28 -18.40
C ALA A 425 -7.08 -25.69 -18.81
N THR A 426 -7.92 -26.35 -17.99
CA THR A 426 -8.53 -27.63 -18.36
C THR A 426 -9.42 -27.48 -19.60
N GLN A 427 -10.23 -26.42 -19.65
CA GLN A 427 -11.09 -26.13 -20.80
C GLN A 427 -10.27 -25.90 -22.08
N THR A 428 -9.25 -25.04 -22.04
CA THR A 428 -8.41 -24.76 -23.21
C THR A 428 -7.63 -25.98 -23.67
N THR A 429 -7.15 -26.81 -22.74
CA THR A 429 -6.45 -28.06 -23.08
C THR A 429 -7.39 -29.05 -23.76
N CYS A 430 -8.62 -29.17 -23.28
CA CYS A 430 -9.65 -30.00 -23.91
C CYS A 430 -9.97 -29.53 -25.34
N ILE A 431 -10.13 -28.22 -25.55
CA ILE A 431 -10.38 -27.65 -26.87
C ILE A 431 -9.22 -27.93 -27.82
N VAL A 432 -7.98 -27.64 -27.41
CA VAL A 432 -6.79 -27.84 -28.26
C VAL A 432 -6.63 -29.31 -28.65
N LEU A 433 -6.70 -30.23 -27.67
CA LEU A 433 -6.55 -31.66 -27.95
C LEU A 433 -7.69 -32.19 -28.82
N GLY A 434 -8.93 -31.78 -28.55
CA GLY A 434 -10.09 -32.20 -29.32
C GLY A 434 -10.07 -31.69 -30.77
N CYS A 435 -9.66 -30.44 -31.00
CA CYS A 435 -9.50 -29.89 -32.34
C CYS A 435 -8.40 -30.61 -33.14
N VAL A 436 -7.25 -30.91 -32.51
CA VAL A 436 -6.17 -31.66 -33.18
C VAL A 436 -6.62 -33.08 -33.51
N PHE A 437 -7.28 -33.75 -32.57
CA PHE A 437 -7.82 -35.10 -32.79
C PHE A 437 -8.80 -35.15 -33.96
N LEU A 438 -9.72 -34.21 -34.03
CA LEU A 438 -10.68 -34.13 -35.14
C LEU A 438 -10.02 -33.79 -36.47
N ALA A 439 -9.08 -32.85 -36.49
CA ALA A 439 -8.39 -32.47 -37.71
C ALA A 439 -7.69 -33.68 -38.37
N ILE A 440 -7.00 -34.51 -37.56
CA ILE A 440 -6.36 -35.75 -38.03
C ILE A 440 -7.40 -36.77 -38.50
N SER A 441 -8.52 -36.90 -37.76
CA SER A 441 -9.56 -37.89 -38.05
C SER A 441 -10.26 -37.65 -39.38
N TYR A 442 -10.53 -36.39 -39.75
CA TYR A 442 -11.14 -36.05 -41.03
C TYR A 442 -10.17 -36.09 -42.20
N ASN A 443 -8.99 -35.47 -42.04
CA ASN A 443 -7.95 -35.49 -43.07
C ASN A 443 -6.58 -35.32 -42.43
N TYR A 444 -5.79 -36.40 -42.42
CA TYR A 444 -4.47 -36.41 -41.78
C TYR A 444 -3.48 -35.42 -42.41
N ILE A 445 -3.64 -35.04 -43.69
CA ILE A 445 -2.76 -34.08 -44.37
C ILE A 445 -3.03 -32.66 -43.85
N LEU A 446 -4.30 -32.25 -43.79
CA LEU A 446 -4.70 -30.97 -43.17
C LEU A 446 -4.39 -30.95 -41.67
N GLY A 447 -4.57 -32.08 -40.98
CA GLY A 447 -4.20 -32.24 -39.58
C GLY A 447 -2.70 -32.02 -39.32
N LEU A 448 -1.82 -32.54 -40.19
CA LEU A 448 -0.37 -32.32 -40.08
C LEU A 448 0.01 -30.85 -40.22
N VAL A 449 -0.64 -30.10 -41.12
CA VAL A 449 -0.43 -28.65 -41.25
C VAL A 449 -0.75 -27.94 -39.93
N VAL A 450 -1.91 -28.23 -39.33
CA VAL A 450 -2.30 -27.62 -38.04
C VAL A 450 -1.31 -27.96 -36.93
N ILE A 451 -0.80 -29.20 -36.87
CA ILE A 451 0.20 -29.63 -35.87
C ILE A 451 1.52 -28.87 -36.02
N VAL A 452 1.92 -28.50 -37.23
CA VAL A 452 3.17 -27.73 -37.45
C VAL A 452 3.04 -26.30 -36.92
N PHE A 453 1.88 -25.66 -37.07
CA PHE A 453 1.65 -24.27 -36.63
C PHE A 453 1.21 -24.15 -35.17
N MET A 454 0.68 -25.21 -34.55
CA MET A 454 0.20 -25.14 -33.16
C MET A 454 1.31 -24.78 -32.13
N PRO A 455 2.51 -25.40 -32.18
CA PRO A 455 3.60 -25.09 -31.27
C PRO A 455 4.10 -23.65 -31.39
N SER A 456 4.10 -23.04 -32.58
CA SER A 456 4.59 -21.66 -32.75
C SER A 456 3.64 -20.64 -32.12
N ILE A 457 2.32 -20.82 -32.26
CA ILE A 457 1.31 -20.00 -31.60
C ILE A 457 1.40 -20.15 -30.07
N LEU A 458 1.59 -21.38 -29.59
CA LEU A 458 1.66 -21.69 -28.16
C LEU A 458 2.96 -21.15 -27.54
N LEU A 459 4.09 -21.27 -28.23
CA LEU A 459 5.37 -20.69 -27.83
C LEU A 459 5.31 -19.16 -27.78
N GLY A 460 4.76 -18.53 -28.82
CA GLY A 460 4.54 -17.07 -28.85
C GLY A 460 3.69 -16.60 -27.66
N SER A 461 2.60 -17.32 -27.36
CA SER A 461 1.73 -17.04 -26.21
C SER A 461 2.45 -17.19 -24.86
N ILE A 462 3.34 -18.18 -24.72
CA ILE A 462 4.16 -18.36 -23.52
C ILE A 462 5.19 -17.23 -23.37
N ILE A 463 5.86 -16.85 -24.45
CA ILE A 463 6.86 -15.77 -24.44
C ILE A 463 6.19 -14.45 -24.06
N LEU A 464 5.05 -14.13 -24.69
CA LEU A 464 4.25 -12.95 -24.35
C LEU A 464 3.88 -12.93 -22.86
N ARG A 465 3.47 -14.08 -22.31
CA ARG A 465 3.12 -14.22 -20.90
C ARG A 465 4.31 -14.02 -19.95
N ARG A 466 5.52 -14.46 -20.34
CA ARG A 466 6.74 -14.26 -19.53
C ARG A 466 7.13 -12.79 -19.47
N LEU A 467 7.15 -12.12 -20.62
CA LEU A 467 7.45 -10.68 -20.72
C LEU A 467 6.45 -9.85 -19.91
N LEU A 468 5.15 -10.15 -20.01
CA LEU A 468 4.10 -9.55 -19.18
C LEU A 468 4.24 -9.83 -17.67
N GLY A 469 4.96 -10.89 -17.31
CA GLY A 469 5.11 -11.34 -15.93
C GLY A 469 6.25 -10.63 -15.20
N GLU A 470 7.39 -10.43 -15.88
CA GLU A 470 8.57 -9.76 -15.32
C GLU A 470 8.29 -8.27 -15.08
N ASP A 471 7.67 -7.59 -16.05
CA ASP A 471 7.32 -6.16 -15.92
C ASP A 471 6.36 -5.89 -14.75
N LYS A 472 5.35 -6.75 -14.55
CA LYS A 472 4.37 -6.59 -13.47
C LYS A 472 4.96 -6.73 -12.07
N ILE A 473 6.06 -7.47 -11.93
CA ILE A 473 6.71 -7.66 -10.63
C ILE A 473 7.49 -6.38 -10.28
N SER A 474 8.23 -5.81 -11.23
CA SER A 474 8.95 -4.54 -11.04
C SER A 474 8.00 -3.38 -10.79
N GLU A 475 6.98 -3.22 -11.65
CA GLU A 475 5.94 -2.19 -11.53
C GLU A 475 5.16 -2.33 -10.20
N GLY A 476 4.92 -3.57 -9.75
CA GLY A 476 4.27 -3.84 -8.48
C GLY A 476 5.07 -3.40 -7.24
N ILE A 477 6.40 -3.44 -7.29
CA ILE A 477 7.26 -3.02 -6.17
C ILE A 477 7.28 -1.50 -6.05
N GLU A 478 7.47 -0.78 -7.15
CA GLU A 478 7.48 0.69 -7.17
C GLU A 478 6.13 1.28 -6.73
N LEU A 479 5.04 0.76 -7.28
CA LEU A 479 3.68 1.16 -6.88
C LEU A 479 3.40 0.90 -5.40
N ASN A 480 3.92 -0.19 -4.84
CA ASN A 480 3.73 -0.48 -3.42
C ASN A 480 4.52 0.51 -2.54
N MET A 481 5.71 0.92 -2.94
CA MET A 481 6.46 1.97 -2.22
C MET A 481 5.70 3.29 -2.20
N ILE A 482 5.15 3.70 -3.35
CA ILE A 482 4.33 4.91 -3.47
C ILE A 482 3.09 4.82 -2.57
N LYS A 483 2.42 3.67 -2.54
CA LYS A 483 1.24 3.46 -1.67
C LYS A 483 1.60 3.58 -0.20
N ILE A 484 2.72 2.99 0.22
CA ILE A 484 3.19 3.06 1.61
C ILE A 484 3.45 4.52 2.02
N LEU A 485 4.14 5.27 1.16
CA LEU A 485 4.40 6.69 1.41
C LEU A 485 3.10 7.48 1.52
N LEU A 486 2.16 7.24 0.60
CA LEU A 486 0.87 7.91 0.60
C LEU A 486 0.08 7.62 1.88
N GLY A 487 0.05 6.38 2.34
CA GLY A 487 -0.70 6.05 3.54
C GLY A 487 -0.05 6.58 4.83
N GLU A 488 1.28 6.64 4.91
CA GLU A 488 1.99 7.31 6.01
C GLU A 488 1.67 8.81 6.07
N VAL A 489 1.71 9.50 4.92
CA VAL A 489 1.32 10.91 4.78
C VAL A 489 -0.14 11.13 5.20
N LEU A 490 -1.05 10.24 4.80
CA LEU A 490 -2.47 10.35 5.11
C LEU A 490 -2.78 10.10 6.59
N ASN A 491 -2.07 9.18 7.23
CA ASN A 491 -2.21 8.96 8.68
C ASN A 491 -1.80 10.20 9.48
N GLU A 492 -0.83 10.97 8.97
CA GLU A 492 -0.25 12.14 9.64
C GLU A 492 -0.65 13.45 8.94
N ILE A 493 -1.84 13.47 8.33
CA ILE A 493 -2.33 14.58 7.51
C ILE A 493 -2.43 15.91 8.28
N GLU A 494 -2.72 15.88 9.59
CA GLU A 494 -2.74 17.08 10.41
C GLU A 494 -1.36 17.75 10.49
N VAL A 495 -0.28 16.96 10.51
CA VAL A 495 1.10 17.45 10.49
C VAL A 495 1.43 18.03 9.11
N VAL A 496 1.06 17.32 8.04
CA VAL A 496 1.33 17.76 6.65
C VAL A 496 0.64 19.09 6.34
N ILE A 497 -0.66 19.18 6.65
CA ILE A 497 -1.46 20.40 6.46
C ILE A 497 -0.94 21.51 7.36
N GLY A 498 -0.59 21.15 8.59
CA GLY A 498 -0.11 22.09 9.59
C GLY A 498 1.22 22.74 9.21
N LEU A 499 2.14 21.98 8.62
CA LEU A 499 3.43 22.48 8.16
C LEU A 499 3.39 23.13 6.76
N ASN A 500 2.23 23.10 6.10
CA ASN A 500 2.07 23.62 4.74
C ASN A 500 3.02 22.96 3.71
N VAL A 501 3.15 21.62 3.78
CA VAL A 501 4.09 20.83 2.95
C VAL A 501 3.35 20.01 1.88
N GLN A 502 2.03 20.16 1.77
CA GLN A 502 1.19 19.38 0.85
C GLN A 502 1.60 19.45 -0.64
N GLU A 503 2.01 20.62 -1.14
CA GLU A 503 2.46 20.75 -2.55
C GLU A 503 3.75 19.95 -2.81
N MET A 504 4.70 19.97 -1.88
CA MET A 504 5.92 19.18 -2.02
C MET A 504 5.64 17.68 -2.03
N VAL A 505 4.75 17.21 -1.15
CA VAL A 505 4.36 15.79 -1.13
C VAL A 505 3.66 15.42 -2.44
N LEU A 506 2.84 16.31 -2.97
CA LEU A 506 2.18 16.12 -4.25
C LEU A 506 3.19 16.06 -5.40
N ASP A 507 4.18 16.95 -5.44
CA ASP A 507 5.22 16.96 -6.47
C ASP A 507 6.08 15.69 -6.41
N GLN A 508 6.44 15.23 -5.21
CA GLN A 508 7.16 13.95 -5.03
C GLN A 508 6.33 12.77 -5.54
N HIS A 509 5.04 12.76 -5.24
CA HIS A 509 4.13 11.73 -5.72
C HIS A 509 3.94 11.81 -7.24
N MET A 510 3.84 13.00 -7.83
CA MET A 510 3.74 13.14 -9.29
C MET A 510 5.04 12.71 -9.99
N ALA A 511 6.21 13.02 -9.42
CA ALA A 511 7.49 12.59 -9.95
C ALA A 511 7.61 11.05 -9.99
N ALA A 512 7.18 10.38 -8.91
CA ALA A 512 7.17 8.92 -8.85
C ALA A 512 6.25 8.28 -9.92
N TYR A 513 5.08 8.87 -10.18
CA TYR A 513 4.18 8.42 -11.26
C TYR A 513 4.69 8.72 -12.68
N LEU A 514 5.52 9.75 -12.85
CA LEU A 514 6.12 10.07 -14.15
C LEU A 514 7.21 9.06 -14.54
N GLU A 515 7.95 8.54 -13.57
CA GLU A 515 8.92 7.45 -13.81
C GLU A 515 8.23 6.14 -14.21
N GLU A 516 7.08 5.82 -13.62
CA GLU A 516 6.24 4.68 -14.04
C GLU A 516 5.82 4.78 -15.52
N ASN A 517 5.47 5.98 -16.00
CA ASN A 517 5.09 6.18 -17.39
C ASN A 517 6.23 5.94 -18.39
N LEU A 518 7.50 6.03 -17.97
CA LEU A 518 8.65 5.70 -18.83
C LEU A 518 8.79 4.18 -19.03
N ILE A 519 8.36 3.38 -18.05
CA ILE A 519 8.31 1.91 -18.11
C ILE A 519 7.30 1.44 -19.18
N HIS A 520 6.25 2.22 -19.44
CA HIS A 520 5.29 1.94 -20.51
C HIS A 520 5.88 1.94 -21.93
N LYS A 521 7.13 2.37 -22.17
CA LYS A 521 7.82 2.10 -23.45
C LYS A 521 7.95 0.59 -23.74
N HIS A 522 8.04 -0.25 -22.70
CA HIS A 522 8.02 -1.71 -22.83
C HIS A 522 6.61 -2.25 -23.17
N SER A 523 5.54 -1.48 -22.90
CA SER A 523 4.20 -1.83 -23.35
C SER A 523 4.10 -1.84 -24.89
N ALA A 524 4.88 -1.00 -25.57
CA ALA A 524 4.90 -0.97 -27.03
C ALA A 524 5.51 -2.26 -27.62
N THR A 525 6.59 -2.78 -27.04
CA THR A 525 7.21 -4.05 -27.47
C THR A 525 6.27 -5.23 -27.22
N ILE A 526 5.56 -5.25 -26.08
CA ILE A 526 4.53 -6.24 -25.78
C ILE A 526 3.39 -6.19 -26.80
N ARG A 527 2.91 -5.00 -27.15
CA ARG A 527 1.84 -4.82 -28.17
C ARG A 527 2.29 -5.29 -29.55
N LEU A 528 3.53 -5.00 -29.95
CA LEU A 528 4.10 -5.49 -31.21
C LEU A 528 4.18 -7.01 -31.25
N LEU A 529 4.67 -7.63 -30.17
CA LEU A 529 4.76 -9.09 -30.08
C LEU A 529 3.38 -9.75 -30.08
N GLY A 530 2.40 -9.15 -29.39
CA GLY A 530 1.00 -9.58 -29.43
C GLY A 530 0.39 -9.47 -30.82
N GLY A 531 0.71 -8.40 -31.56
CA GLY A 531 0.35 -8.22 -32.97
C GLY A 531 0.89 -9.35 -33.84
N LEU A 532 2.19 -9.65 -33.74
CA LEU A 532 2.83 -10.74 -34.49
C LEU A 532 2.17 -12.10 -34.24
N ILE A 533 1.78 -12.40 -32.99
CA ILE A 533 1.08 -13.66 -32.66
C ILE A 533 -0.31 -13.68 -33.30
N SER A 534 -1.03 -12.56 -33.28
CA SER A 534 -2.34 -12.45 -33.94
C SER A 534 -2.24 -12.55 -35.46
N ASP A 535 -1.16 -12.08 -36.06
CA ASP A 535 -0.98 -12.16 -37.51
C ASP A 535 -0.54 -13.57 -37.93
N LEU A 536 0.24 -14.26 -37.10
CA LEU A 536 0.57 -15.68 -37.29
C LEU A 536 -0.68 -16.58 -37.23
N SER A 537 -1.64 -16.28 -36.35
CA SER A 537 -2.90 -17.02 -36.28
C SER A 537 -3.80 -16.77 -37.48
N LYS A 538 -3.82 -15.55 -38.05
CA LYS A 538 -4.51 -15.25 -39.31
C LYS A 538 -3.85 -15.96 -40.49
N LEU A 539 -2.52 -15.95 -40.55
CA LEU A 539 -1.76 -16.65 -41.59
C LEU A 539 -2.08 -18.16 -41.64
N LEU A 540 -2.32 -18.79 -40.48
CA LEU A 540 -2.78 -20.17 -40.43
C LEU A 540 -4.14 -20.34 -41.13
N ILE A 541 -5.11 -19.47 -40.83
CA ILE A 541 -6.45 -19.52 -41.42
C ILE A 541 -6.37 -19.30 -42.93
N ASP A 542 -5.59 -18.30 -43.36
CA ASP A 542 -5.44 -17.90 -44.76
C ASP A 542 -4.75 -18.97 -45.60
N ASN A 543 -3.86 -19.80 -45.03
CA ASN A 543 -3.22 -20.89 -45.76
C ASN A 543 -4.01 -22.21 -45.70
N THR A 544 -4.79 -22.46 -44.65
CA THR A 544 -5.52 -23.72 -44.49
C THR A 544 -6.67 -23.85 -45.47
N ALA A 545 -7.41 -22.77 -45.73
CA ALA A 545 -8.53 -22.76 -46.67
C ALA A 545 -8.12 -23.06 -48.15
N PRO A 546 -7.15 -22.36 -48.76
CA PRO A 546 -6.72 -22.63 -50.14
C PRO A 546 -6.01 -23.98 -50.27
N PHE A 547 -5.26 -24.43 -49.25
CA PHE A 547 -4.67 -25.76 -49.26
C PHE A 547 -5.73 -26.86 -49.16
N GLY A 548 -6.81 -26.63 -48.41
CA GLY A 548 -7.99 -27.50 -48.38
C GLY A 548 -8.68 -27.60 -49.74
N LEU A 549 -8.84 -26.48 -50.45
CA LEU A 549 -9.37 -26.45 -51.82
C LEU A 549 -8.47 -27.21 -52.79
N TYR A 550 -7.15 -27.02 -52.72
CA TYR A 550 -6.19 -27.77 -53.54
C TYR A 550 -6.28 -29.28 -53.31
N LEU A 551 -6.40 -29.72 -52.05
CA LEU A 551 -6.59 -31.14 -51.73
C LEU A 551 -7.92 -31.68 -52.25
N PHE A 552 -8.99 -30.89 -52.19
CA PHE A 552 -10.29 -31.25 -52.73
C PHE A 552 -10.21 -31.45 -54.25
N ASP A 553 -9.62 -30.50 -54.98
CA ASP A 553 -9.41 -30.61 -56.42
C ASP A 553 -8.54 -31.82 -56.76
N TYR A 554 -7.43 -32.04 -56.05
CA TYR A 554 -6.56 -33.20 -56.27
C TYR A 554 -7.25 -34.56 -56.06
N HIS A 555 -8.10 -34.68 -55.03
CA HIS A 555 -8.86 -35.92 -54.78
C HIS A 555 -10.01 -36.13 -55.76
N ILE A 556 -10.72 -35.06 -56.15
CA ILE A 556 -11.72 -35.11 -57.22
C ILE A 556 -11.04 -35.57 -58.52
N ASP A 557 -9.89 -34.99 -58.87
CA ASP A 557 -9.18 -35.29 -60.11
C ASP A 557 -8.67 -36.74 -60.14
N GLN A 558 -8.21 -37.29 -59.01
CA GLN A 558 -7.89 -38.72 -58.89
C GLN A 558 -9.10 -39.66 -59.00
N ILE A 559 -10.25 -39.28 -58.44
CA ILE A 559 -11.49 -40.09 -58.54
C ILE A 559 -12.02 -40.06 -59.98
N VAL A 560 -12.00 -38.88 -60.61
CA VAL A 560 -12.42 -38.67 -62.00
C VAL A 560 -11.50 -39.45 -62.95
N THR A 561 -10.18 -39.34 -62.82
CA THR A 561 -9.23 -40.10 -63.67
C THR A 561 -9.29 -41.62 -63.46
N LYS A 562 -9.72 -42.10 -62.29
CA LYS A 562 -9.83 -43.54 -61.99
C LYS A 562 -11.15 -44.18 -62.45
N HIS A 563 -12.24 -43.41 -62.55
CA HIS A 563 -13.54 -43.90 -63.00
C HIS A 563 -13.92 -43.49 -64.44
N PHE A 564 -13.33 -42.43 -64.96
CA PHE A 564 -13.49 -41.99 -66.35
C PHE A 564 -12.10 -41.70 -66.92
N PRO A 565 -11.51 -42.60 -67.74
CA PRO A 565 -10.24 -42.33 -68.41
C PRO A 565 -10.51 -41.41 -69.61
N VAL A 566 -10.96 -40.19 -69.35
CA VAL A 566 -11.04 -39.14 -70.36
C VAL A 566 -10.38 -37.91 -69.77
N THR A 567 -9.22 -37.58 -70.32
CA THR A 567 -8.46 -36.38 -70.04
C THR A 567 -9.32 -35.15 -70.31
N PHE A 568 -9.86 -34.51 -69.27
CA PHE A 568 -10.28 -33.12 -69.36
C PHE A 568 -9.06 -32.24 -69.07
N LYS A 569 -8.44 -31.75 -70.14
CA LYS A 569 -7.63 -30.53 -70.04
C LYS A 569 -8.60 -29.37 -69.81
N CYS A 570 -8.70 -28.88 -68.58
CA CYS A 570 -9.11 -27.51 -68.35
C CYS A 570 -7.87 -26.63 -68.52
N GLU A 571 -7.81 -25.89 -69.62
CA GLU A 571 -6.91 -24.73 -69.75
C GLU A 571 -7.44 -23.63 -68.82
N LEU A 572 -6.49 -23.00 -68.10
CA LEU A 572 -6.66 -21.98 -67.06
C LEU A 572 -7.50 -20.77 -67.47
#